data_AF-A0A9D2A2B6-F1
#
_entry.id   AF-A0A9D2A2B6-F1
#
_cell.length_a   1.000
_cell.length_b   1.000
_cell.length_c   1.000
_cell.angle_alpha   90.00
_cell.angle_beta   90.00
_cell.angle_gamma   90.00
#
_symmetry.space_group_name_H-M   'P 1'
#
loop_
_entity.id
_entity.type
_entity.pdbx_description
1 polymer ?
#
loop_
_entity_poly.entity_id
_entity_poly.type
_entity_poly.pdbx_seq_one_letter_code
_entity_poly.pdbx_strand_id
1 'polypeptide(L)'
;MVKKCICIILTGIVLTSTCIGLVGCGGQKQFYTLLEAYHQELITFEDLKTIHNGFGQGRKLSEESQASVKAELIEHYDDLRGTLIRFEGDIDASETLWDDREAIKVEYYCGNFSGKEAFYVEFLESQLQWTVTMEIAGLEFNMGINCWIIIWTNPDGLNV
;
A
#
# COMPACT_ATOMS: atom_id res chain seq x y z
N MET A 1 -25.87 23.54 63.75
CA MET A 1 -26.69 23.82 62.55
C MET A 1 -25.81 23.56 61.33
N VAL A 2 -25.97 22.43 60.63
CA VAL A 2 -26.75 22.28 59.36
C VAL A 2 -26.06 23.09 58.25
N LYS A 3 -25.51 22.57 57.13
CA LYS A 3 -25.73 21.32 56.40
C LYS A 3 -24.54 21.05 55.46
N LYS A 4 -24.30 19.76 55.19
CA LYS A 4 -23.44 19.21 54.13
C LYS A 4 -23.92 19.65 52.75
N CYS A 5 -23.01 19.91 51.81
CA CYS A 5 -23.27 19.79 50.37
C CYS A 5 -22.16 18.97 49.73
N ILE A 6 -22.47 17.68 49.56
CA ILE A 6 -21.84 16.77 48.61
C ILE A 6 -22.48 17.08 47.25
N CYS A 7 -21.68 17.34 46.22
CA CYS A 7 -22.12 17.28 44.84
C CYS A 7 -21.12 16.43 44.05
N ILE A 8 -21.46 15.15 43.90
CA ILE A 8 -20.96 14.29 42.83
C ILE A 8 -21.85 14.58 41.63
N ILE A 9 -21.25 14.95 40.49
CA ILE A 9 -21.84 14.67 39.17
C ILE A 9 -20.74 14.05 38.32
N LEU A 10 -20.86 12.73 38.13
CA LEU A 10 -20.28 12.00 37.01
C LEU A 10 -20.89 12.56 35.71
N THR A 11 -20.06 13.03 34.79
CA THR A 11 -20.46 13.18 33.38
C THR A 11 -19.33 12.64 32.52
N GLY A 12 -19.57 11.49 31.90
CA GLY A 12 -18.72 10.95 30.85
C GLY A 12 -18.98 11.65 29.52
N ILE A 13 -17.89 11.95 28.80
CA ILE A 13 -17.81 12.24 27.35
C ILE A 13 -16.42 11.68 26.96
N VAL A 14 -16.28 10.43 26.50
CA VAL A 14 -16.33 9.98 25.09
C VAL A 14 -15.55 10.90 24.15
N LEU A 15 -14.44 10.36 23.62
CA LEU A 15 -13.73 10.70 22.38
C LEU A 15 -13.70 12.17 21.96
N THR A 16 -12.49 12.72 21.84
CA THR A 16 -11.99 13.32 20.58
C THR A 16 -10.65 14.01 20.83
N SER A 17 -9.60 13.50 20.21
CA SER A 17 -8.75 14.34 19.36
C SER A 17 -7.79 13.39 18.63
N THR A 18 -8.29 12.85 17.53
CA THR A 18 -7.49 12.59 16.34
C THR A 18 -6.46 13.71 16.22
N CYS A 19 -5.18 13.36 16.35
CA CYS A 19 -4.11 14.24 15.90
C CYS A 19 -4.24 14.33 14.38
N ILE A 20 -5.06 15.27 13.92
CA ILE A 20 -5.08 15.72 12.54
C ILE A 20 -3.70 16.35 12.31
N GLY A 21 -2.79 15.55 11.77
CA GLY A 21 -1.56 16.04 11.17
C GLY A 21 -1.95 16.94 10.00
N LEU A 22 -2.01 18.24 10.27
CA LEU A 22 -1.86 19.29 9.26
C LEU A 22 -0.45 19.14 8.67
N VAL A 23 -0.31 18.30 7.65
CA VAL A 23 0.88 18.24 6.81
C VAL A 23 0.42 18.42 5.37
N GLY A 24 0.63 19.64 4.86
CA GLY A 24 0.80 19.96 3.44
C GLY A 24 -0.37 19.66 2.51
N CYS A 25 -0.86 20.69 1.83
CA CYS A 25 -1.64 20.54 0.60
C CYS A 25 -0.74 20.05 -0.56
N GLY A 26 -0.10 18.89 -0.39
CA GLY A 26 0.32 18.02 -1.48
C GLY A 26 -0.79 16.99 -1.62
N GLY A 27 -1.22 16.69 -2.85
CA GLY A 27 -2.23 15.64 -3.05
C GLY A 27 -1.84 14.37 -2.30
N GLN A 28 -2.80 13.73 -1.65
CA GLN A 28 -2.56 12.43 -1.04
C GLN A 28 -2.13 11.46 -2.16
N LYS A 29 -1.00 10.77 -1.98
CA LYS A 29 -0.55 9.74 -2.94
C LYS A 29 -1.68 8.74 -3.17
N GLN A 30 -1.77 8.21 -4.38
CA GLN A 30 -2.76 7.19 -4.72
C GLN A 30 -2.21 5.78 -4.49
N PHE A 31 -0.93 5.58 -4.77
CA PHE A 31 -0.27 4.28 -4.62
C PHE A 31 0.75 4.29 -3.49
N TYR A 32 0.75 3.20 -2.74
CA TYR A 32 1.67 2.97 -1.62
C TYR A 32 2.23 1.56 -1.73
N THR A 33 3.49 1.37 -1.35
CA THR A 33 3.97 0.03 -1.03
C THR A 33 3.27 -0.52 0.22
N LEU A 34 3.27 -1.84 0.38
CA LEU A 34 2.67 -2.48 1.56
C LEU A 34 3.21 -1.93 2.89
N LEU A 35 4.52 -1.66 2.98
CA LEU A 35 5.16 -1.08 4.15
C LEU A 35 4.68 0.33 4.44
N GLU A 36 4.62 1.19 3.42
CA GLU A 36 4.13 2.56 3.57
C GLU A 36 2.65 2.58 3.96
N ALA A 37 1.83 1.73 3.34
CA ALA A 37 0.40 1.64 3.65
C ALA A 37 0.17 1.22 5.11
N TYR A 38 0.97 0.30 5.63
CA TYR A 38 0.91 -0.10 7.04
C TYR A 38 1.35 1.04 7.97
N HIS A 39 2.49 1.68 7.69
CA HIS A 39 2.98 2.79 8.52
C HIS A 39 2.08 4.02 8.52
N GLN A 40 1.31 4.23 7.46
CA GLN A 40 0.32 5.30 7.36
C GLN A 40 -1.08 4.90 7.86
N GLU A 41 -1.20 3.73 8.49
CA GLU A 41 -2.47 3.22 9.03
C GLU A 41 -3.58 3.08 7.96
N LEU A 42 -3.19 2.96 6.68
CA LEU A 42 -4.12 2.75 5.57
C LEU A 42 -4.67 1.31 5.58
N ILE A 43 -3.82 0.37 6.02
CA ILE A 43 -4.17 -1.02 6.27
C ILE A 43 -3.80 -1.39 7.71
N THR A 44 -4.52 -2.34 8.29
CA THR A 44 -4.29 -2.81 9.64
C THR A 44 -3.32 -3.98 9.69
N PHE A 45 -2.88 -4.37 10.89
CA PHE A 45 -2.12 -5.61 11.06
C PHE A 45 -2.92 -6.87 10.68
N GLU A 46 -4.25 -6.87 10.84
CA GLU A 46 -5.09 -7.99 10.41
C GLU A 46 -5.14 -8.11 8.87
N ASP A 47 -5.16 -6.97 8.17
CA ASP A 47 -5.07 -6.94 6.71
C ASP A 47 -3.71 -7.47 6.25
N LEU A 48 -2.60 -7.04 6.89
CA LEU A 48 -1.26 -7.58 6.63
C LEU A 48 -1.19 -9.10 6.79
N LYS A 49 -1.74 -9.66 7.87
CA LYS A 49 -1.81 -11.12 8.06
C LYS A 49 -2.62 -11.81 6.99
N THR A 50 -3.72 -11.21 6.57
CA THR A 50 -4.58 -11.76 5.51
C THR A 50 -3.84 -11.80 4.18
N ILE A 51 -3.18 -10.69 3.81
CA ILE A 51 -2.35 -10.59 2.61
C ILE A 51 -1.20 -11.60 2.66
N HIS A 52 -0.50 -11.70 3.80
CA HIS A 52 0.59 -12.64 4.01
C HIS A 52 0.13 -14.10 3.82
N ASN A 53 -0.97 -14.49 4.44
CA ASN A 53 -1.48 -15.86 4.37
C ASN A 53 -2.05 -16.23 2.99
N GLY A 54 -2.56 -15.24 2.25
CA GLY A 54 -3.07 -15.39 0.88
C GLY A 54 -2.03 -15.11 -0.20
N PHE A 55 -0.76 -14.89 0.16
CA PHE A 55 0.28 -14.50 -0.78
C PHE A 55 0.50 -15.57 -1.86
N GLY A 56 0.56 -15.15 -3.13
CA GLY A 56 0.62 -16.07 -4.27
C GLY A 56 -0.70 -16.76 -4.64
N GLN A 57 -1.79 -16.50 -3.91
CA GLN A 57 -3.14 -17.06 -4.20
C GLN A 57 -4.14 -16.00 -4.70
N GLY A 58 -3.64 -14.82 -5.10
CA GLY A 58 -4.50 -13.75 -5.59
C GLY A 58 -5.25 -14.13 -6.87
N ARG A 59 -6.36 -13.43 -7.13
CA ARG A 59 -7.17 -13.62 -8.32
C ARG A 59 -6.53 -12.93 -9.51
N LYS A 60 -6.45 -13.61 -10.66
CA LYS A 60 -6.09 -12.95 -11.92
C LYS A 60 -7.22 -12.02 -12.37
N LEU A 61 -6.87 -10.77 -12.67
CA LEU A 61 -7.80 -9.77 -13.19
C LEU A 61 -8.13 -10.01 -14.67
N SER A 62 -9.23 -9.40 -15.13
CA SER A 62 -9.52 -9.30 -16.57
C SER A 62 -8.47 -8.44 -17.27
N GLU A 63 -8.28 -8.61 -18.58
CA GLU A 63 -7.32 -7.79 -19.36
C GLU A 63 -7.66 -6.30 -19.28
N GLU A 64 -8.94 -5.94 -19.28
CA GLU A 64 -9.41 -4.56 -19.13
C GLU A 64 -9.03 -3.98 -17.76
N SER A 65 -9.30 -4.71 -16.68
CA SER A 65 -8.95 -4.27 -15.32
C SER A 65 -7.44 -4.19 -15.13
N GLN A 66 -6.67 -5.13 -15.71
CA GLN A 66 -5.21 -5.06 -15.69
C GLN A 66 -4.68 -3.82 -16.41
N ALA A 67 -5.24 -3.51 -17.59
CA ALA A 67 -4.86 -2.33 -18.35
C ALA A 67 -5.18 -1.03 -17.59
N SER A 68 -6.34 -0.97 -16.93
CA SER A 68 -6.73 0.17 -16.08
C SER A 68 -5.76 0.36 -14.92
N VAL A 69 -5.47 -0.68 -14.14
CA VAL A 69 -4.51 -0.60 -13.02
C VAL A 69 -3.12 -0.21 -13.51
N LYS A 70 -2.67 -0.79 -14.63
CA LYS A 70 -1.36 -0.44 -15.23
C LYS A 70 -1.30 1.02 -15.65
N ALA A 71 -2.34 1.55 -16.29
CA ALA A 71 -2.39 2.94 -16.71
C ALA A 71 -2.25 3.89 -15.50
N GLU A 72 -3.00 3.62 -14.43
CA GLU A 72 -2.97 4.40 -13.19
C GLU A 72 -1.61 4.31 -12.48
N LEU A 73 -1.01 3.11 -12.42
CA LEU A 73 0.35 2.93 -11.89
C LEU A 73 1.40 3.71 -12.67
N ILE A 74 1.25 3.82 -14.00
CA ILE A 74 2.15 4.59 -14.86
C ILE A 74 1.98 6.09 -14.63
N GLU A 75 0.73 6.56 -14.54
CA GLU A 75 0.41 7.98 -14.28
C GLU A 75 0.92 8.43 -12.92
N HIS A 76 0.79 7.55 -11.91
CA HIS A 76 1.17 7.83 -10.52
C HIS A 76 2.49 7.18 -10.10
N TYR A 77 3.36 6.82 -11.05
CA TYR A 77 4.63 6.14 -10.74
C TYR A 77 5.52 6.92 -9.77
N ASP A 78 5.49 8.25 -9.83
CA ASP A 78 6.27 9.11 -8.91
C ASP A 78 5.83 8.97 -7.44
N ASP A 79 4.63 8.45 -7.15
CA ASP A 79 4.21 8.09 -5.79
C ASP A 79 5.12 7.01 -5.18
N LEU A 80 5.62 6.10 -6.03
CA LEU A 80 6.37 4.90 -5.69
C LEU A 80 7.88 5.04 -5.92
N ARG A 81 8.30 6.01 -6.75
CA ARG A 81 9.69 6.19 -7.20
C ARG A 81 10.72 6.25 -6.06
N GLY A 82 10.40 6.84 -4.91
CA GLY A 82 11.31 6.91 -3.77
C GLY A 82 11.49 5.59 -3.00
N THR A 83 10.60 4.63 -3.20
CA THR A 83 10.46 3.43 -2.37
C THR A 83 10.83 2.16 -3.14
N LEU A 84 10.56 2.12 -4.45
CA LEU A 84 10.94 1.01 -5.33
C LEU A 84 12.46 0.89 -5.52
N ILE A 85 13.22 1.98 -5.32
CA ILE A 85 14.68 2.07 -5.54
C ILE A 85 15.51 1.22 -4.56
N ARG A 86 14.92 0.59 -3.53
CA ARG A 86 15.70 0.05 -2.40
C ARG A 86 16.35 -1.33 -2.58
N PHE A 87 16.20 -2.01 -3.72
CA PHE A 87 16.82 -3.33 -3.93
C PHE A 87 17.76 -3.43 -5.12
N GLU A 88 18.10 -2.32 -5.76
CA GLU A 88 19.18 -2.27 -6.73
C GLU A 88 20.29 -1.42 -6.15
N GLY A 89 21.32 -2.07 -5.58
CA GLY A 89 22.63 -1.45 -5.63
C GLY A 89 22.96 -1.22 -7.11
N ASP A 90 23.30 0.02 -7.48
CA ASP A 90 23.78 0.40 -8.81
C ASP A 90 22.78 0.48 -9.98
N ILE A 91 21.56 0.99 -9.79
CA ILE A 91 20.93 1.72 -10.91
C ILE A 91 21.07 3.21 -10.66
N ASP A 92 22.01 3.81 -11.39
CA ASP A 92 22.16 5.25 -11.54
C ASP A 92 20.81 5.80 -12.02
N ALA A 93 20.06 6.43 -11.11
CA ALA A 93 18.70 6.89 -11.34
C ALA A 93 18.60 8.06 -12.35
N SER A 94 19.67 8.33 -13.10
CA SER A 94 19.79 9.45 -14.03
C SER A 94 19.45 9.12 -15.48
N GLU A 95 19.47 7.85 -15.94
CA GLU A 95 19.20 7.58 -17.35
C GLU A 95 18.29 6.34 -17.56
N THR A 96 17.09 6.60 -18.09
CA THR A 96 16.25 5.67 -18.88
C THR A 96 15.33 4.63 -18.23
N LEU A 97 14.74 4.86 -17.05
CA LEU A 97 13.52 4.12 -16.62
C LEU A 97 12.25 4.46 -17.45
N TRP A 98 12.33 5.38 -18.39
CA TRP A 98 11.17 5.84 -19.18
C TRP A 98 10.73 4.84 -20.26
N ASP A 99 11.63 3.95 -20.74
CA ASP A 99 11.31 2.92 -21.74
C ASP A 99 10.69 1.64 -21.12
N ASP A 100 10.79 1.45 -19.80
CA ASP A 100 10.38 0.21 -19.12
C ASP A 100 8.94 0.22 -18.58
N ARG A 101 8.16 1.26 -18.85
CA ARG A 101 6.73 1.31 -18.42
C ARG A 101 5.90 0.18 -19.06
N GLU A 102 6.33 -0.33 -20.22
CA GLU A 102 5.73 -1.53 -20.82
C GLU A 102 5.97 -2.79 -20.01
N ALA A 103 7.02 -2.86 -19.19
CA ALA A 103 7.37 -4.01 -18.36
C ALA A 103 6.52 -4.14 -17.08
N ILE A 104 5.72 -3.12 -16.73
CA ILE A 104 4.80 -3.22 -15.58
C ILE A 104 3.73 -4.27 -15.88
N LYS A 105 3.62 -5.27 -14.99
CA LYS A 105 2.65 -6.35 -15.04
C LYS A 105 1.93 -6.52 -13.72
N VAL A 106 0.60 -6.48 -13.78
CA VAL A 106 -0.27 -6.77 -12.63
C VAL A 106 -0.52 -8.27 -12.60
N GLU A 107 0.25 -8.99 -11.79
CA GLU A 107 0.19 -10.47 -11.73
C GLU A 107 -1.13 -10.96 -11.15
N TYR A 108 -1.52 -10.43 -9.98
CA TYR A 108 -2.75 -10.82 -9.32
C TYR A 108 -3.27 -9.76 -8.35
N TYR A 109 -4.58 -9.78 -8.19
CA TYR A 109 -5.33 -9.00 -7.22
C TYR A 109 -5.41 -9.74 -5.88
N CYS A 110 -4.96 -9.08 -4.83
CA CYS A 110 -4.85 -9.64 -3.48
C CYS A 110 -6.12 -9.43 -2.64
N GLY A 111 -6.98 -8.46 -3.01
CA GLY A 111 -8.24 -8.18 -2.31
C GLY A 111 -8.45 -6.70 -1.99
N ASN A 112 -9.63 -6.41 -1.43
CA ASN A 112 -10.01 -5.09 -0.92
C ASN A 112 -9.87 -5.08 0.60
N PHE A 113 -9.14 -4.10 1.12
CA PHE A 113 -8.88 -3.92 2.55
C PHE A 113 -9.27 -2.51 2.96
N SER A 114 -10.44 -2.38 3.59
CA SER A 114 -11.02 -1.08 3.99
C SER A 114 -11.09 -0.07 2.85
N GLY A 115 -11.63 -0.50 1.69
CA GLY A 115 -11.82 0.34 0.51
C GLY A 115 -10.55 0.56 -0.33
N LYS A 116 -9.46 -0.16 -0.04
CA LYS A 116 -8.17 -0.02 -0.72
C LYS A 116 -7.85 -1.32 -1.44
N GLU A 117 -7.47 -1.22 -2.69
CA GLU A 117 -7.22 -2.39 -3.53
C GLU A 117 -5.74 -2.78 -3.46
N ALA A 118 -5.47 -4.05 -3.20
CA ALA A 118 -4.11 -4.57 -3.12
C ALA A 118 -3.78 -5.43 -4.34
N PHE A 119 -2.61 -5.19 -4.93
CA PHE A 119 -2.13 -5.91 -6.12
C PHE A 119 -0.70 -6.38 -5.93
N TYR A 120 -0.37 -7.54 -6.48
CA TYR A 120 1.01 -7.93 -6.70
C TYR A 120 1.44 -7.52 -8.10
N VAL A 121 2.47 -6.68 -8.18
CA VAL A 121 2.91 -6.00 -9.39
C VAL A 121 4.39 -6.30 -9.62
N GLU A 122 4.74 -6.65 -10.84
CA GLU A 122 6.11 -6.76 -11.34
C GLU A 122 6.42 -5.51 -12.17
N PHE A 123 7.52 -4.82 -11.90
CA PHE A 123 7.88 -3.58 -12.61
C PHE A 123 8.88 -3.80 -13.76
N LEU A 124 9.64 -4.89 -13.73
CA LEU A 124 10.62 -5.28 -14.74
C LEU A 124 10.65 -6.81 -14.80
N GLU A 125 10.91 -7.37 -15.99
CA GLU A 125 11.03 -8.83 -16.15
C GLU A 125 12.12 -9.34 -15.19
N SER A 126 11.71 -10.15 -14.21
CA SER A 126 12.65 -10.69 -13.23
C SER A 126 13.61 -11.65 -13.94
N GLN A 127 14.83 -11.19 -14.20
CA GLN A 127 15.89 -12.08 -14.68
C GLN A 127 16.37 -12.92 -13.49
N LEU A 128 15.85 -14.14 -13.40
CA LEU A 128 16.25 -15.24 -12.49
C LEU A 128 15.60 -15.27 -11.09
N GLN A 129 15.56 -16.50 -10.56
CA GLN A 129 14.87 -17.04 -9.38
C GLN A 129 15.28 -16.44 -8.02
N TRP A 130 15.56 -15.15 -7.95
CA TRP A 130 16.00 -14.50 -6.73
C TRP A 130 14.81 -13.90 -5.99
N THR A 131 14.67 -14.33 -4.74
CA THR A 131 13.66 -13.83 -3.82
C THR A 131 14.27 -12.80 -2.87
N VAL A 132 13.57 -11.70 -2.66
CA VAL A 132 13.83 -10.75 -1.59
C VAL A 132 12.88 -11.03 -0.43
N THR A 133 13.40 -10.93 0.79
CA THR A 133 12.56 -11.02 1.99
C THR A 133 12.35 -9.62 2.55
N MET A 134 11.09 -9.23 2.69
CA MET A 134 10.69 -8.00 3.35
C MET A 134 9.97 -8.36 4.65
N GLU A 135 10.46 -7.84 5.78
CA GLU A 135 9.80 -8.03 7.08
C GLU A 135 8.95 -6.80 7.42
N ILE A 136 7.67 -7.01 7.71
CA ILE A 136 6.76 -5.97 8.20
C ILE A 136 6.07 -6.47 9.46
N ALA A 137 6.29 -5.80 10.59
CA ALA A 137 5.69 -6.15 11.88
C ALA A 137 5.85 -7.63 12.28
N GLY A 138 7.01 -8.23 11.98
CA GLY A 138 7.32 -9.64 12.26
C GLY A 138 6.73 -10.65 11.28
N LEU A 139 6.12 -10.20 10.18
CA LEU A 139 5.69 -11.05 9.06
C LEU A 139 6.69 -10.96 7.91
N GLU A 140 7.10 -12.10 7.37
CA GLU A 140 8.10 -12.19 6.30
C GLU A 140 7.41 -12.39 4.93
N PHE A 141 7.57 -11.44 4.03
CA PHE A 141 7.11 -11.52 2.64
C PHE A 141 8.27 -11.87 1.73
N ASN A 142 8.22 -13.05 1.11
CA ASN A 142 9.22 -13.51 0.15
C ASN A 142 8.74 -13.24 -1.28
N MET A 143 9.29 -12.23 -1.95
CA MET A 143 8.84 -11.74 -3.25
C MET A 143 9.96 -11.89 -4.29
N GLY A 144 9.62 -11.95 -5.58
CA GLY A 144 10.63 -11.84 -6.64
C GLY A 144 11.31 -10.47 -6.61
N ILE A 145 12.54 -10.39 -7.10
CA ILE A 145 13.16 -9.08 -7.39
C ILE A 145 12.23 -8.30 -8.35
N ASN A 146 12.08 -7.00 -8.10
CA ASN A 146 11.20 -6.09 -8.84
C ASN A 146 9.71 -6.39 -8.72
N CYS A 147 9.31 -7.32 -7.83
CA CYS A 147 7.92 -7.56 -7.49
C CYS A 147 7.54 -6.91 -6.16
N TRP A 148 6.35 -6.32 -6.12
CA TRP A 148 5.86 -5.57 -4.97
C TRP A 148 4.37 -5.80 -4.75
N ILE A 149 3.96 -5.77 -3.48
CA ILE A 149 2.55 -5.59 -3.13
C ILE A 149 2.28 -4.09 -3.04
N ILE A 150 1.41 -3.61 -3.93
CA ILE A 150 1.02 -2.21 -4.03
C ILE A 150 -0.43 -2.05 -3.56
N ILE A 151 -0.67 -1.00 -2.75
CA ILE A 151 -1.98 -0.60 -2.25
C ILE A 151 -2.44 0.64 -3.02
N TRP A 152 -3.60 0.57 -3.65
CA TRP A 152 -4.25 1.67 -4.33
C TRP A 152 -5.40 2.22 -3.48
N THR A 153 -5.33 3.50 -3.12
CA THR A 153 -6.30 4.15 -2.21
C THR A 153 -7.46 4.84 -2.91
N ASN A 154 -7.41 5.01 -4.24
CA ASN A 154 -8.48 5.65 -5.01
C ASN A 154 -8.79 4.89 -6.32
N PRO A 155 -9.39 3.69 -6.25
CA PRO A 155 -9.63 2.83 -7.40
C PRO A 155 -10.82 3.29 -8.27
N ASP A 156 -11.05 4.60 -8.41
CA ASP A 156 -12.18 5.16 -9.15
C ASP A 156 -12.16 4.64 -10.60
N GLY A 157 -13.09 3.73 -10.91
CA GLY A 157 -13.20 3.11 -12.24
C GLY A 157 -12.67 1.68 -12.37
N LEU A 158 -12.11 1.10 -11.31
CA LEU A 158 -11.72 -0.31 -11.34
C LEU A 158 -12.94 -1.23 -11.23
N ASN A 159 -13.23 -1.96 -12.31
CA ASN A 159 -14.19 -3.07 -12.30
C ASN A 159 -13.44 -4.37 -12.00
N VAL A 160 -13.43 -4.78 -10.72
CA VAL A 160 -12.81 -6.02 -10.24
C VAL A 160 -13.80 -7.18 -10.23
#